data_AF-A0A356V4W0-F1
#
_entry.id   AF-A0A356V4W0-F1
#
_cell.length_a   1.000
_cell.length_b   1.000
_cell.length_c   1.000
_cell.angle_alpha   90.00
_cell.angle_beta   90.00
_cell.angle_gamma   90.00
#
_symmetry.space_group_name_H-M   'P 1'
#
loop_
_entity.id
_entity.type
_entity.pdbx_description
1 polymer ?
#
loop_
_entity_poly.entity_id
_entity_poly.type
_entity_poly.pdbx_seq_one_letter_code
_entity_poly.pdbx_strand_id
1 'polypeptide(L)'
;AAKADDVADAGTKPANLLTEARDGKADDLKKISGVGPKLEGTLNSNGVFHFDQIAAWGKDEIAYMDGQLSFKGRIERDGWLEQAAKFAAEKE
;
A
#
# COMPACT_ATOMS: atom_id res chain seq x y z
N ALA A 1 -17.92 14.19 3.41
CA ALA A 1 -17.50 15.02 2.27
C ALA A 1 -16.19 14.45 1.75
N ALA A 2 -16.13 14.23 0.44
CA ALA A 2 -15.01 13.61 -0.26
C ALA A 2 -13.68 14.33 0.00
N LYS A 3 -12.63 13.57 0.33
CA LYS A 3 -11.25 13.97 0.02
C LYS A 3 -10.82 13.16 -1.20
N ALA A 4 -11.37 13.55 -2.33
CA ALA A 4 -10.71 13.35 -3.61
C ALA A 4 -10.03 14.68 -3.95
N ASP A 5 -8.88 14.58 -4.63
CA ASP A 5 -8.16 15.66 -5.31
C ASP A 5 -7.29 16.57 -4.43
N ASP A 6 -6.00 16.23 -4.30
CA ASP A 6 -4.87 17.08 -4.73
C ASP A 6 -3.52 16.35 -4.51
N VAL A 7 -3.11 15.53 -5.49
CA VAL A 7 -1.70 15.25 -5.80
C VAL A 7 -1.64 14.97 -7.29
N ALA A 8 -1.93 16.01 -8.08
CA ALA A 8 -1.61 16.00 -9.49
C ALA A 8 -0.08 15.87 -9.62
N ASP A 9 0.37 14.91 -10.43
CA ASP A 9 1.78 14.65 -10.80
C ASP A 9 2.55 13.58 -9.99
N ALA A 10 1.91 12.51 -9.51
CA ALA A 10 2.67 11.35 -9.03
C ALA A 10 2.13 9.95 -9.38
N GLY A 11 0.97 9.78 -10.02
CA GLY A 11 0.48 8.45 -10.44
C GLY A 11 -1.02 8.25 -10.23
N THR A 12 -1.51 7.03 -10.44
CA THR A 12 -2.93 6.68 -10.33
C THR A 12 -3.27 6.16 -8.93
N LYS A 13 -4.29 6.71 -8.28
CA LYS A 13 -4.75 6.18 -6.99
C LYS A 13 -5.25 4.74 -7.14
N PRO A 14 -4.79 3.78 -6.32
CA PRO A 14 -5.28 2.41 -6.39
C PRO A 14 -6.78 2.34 -6.16
N ALA A 15 -7.50 1.61 -7.01
CA ALA A 15 -8.95 1.44 -6.90
C ALA A 15 -9.36 0.47 -5.78
N ASN A 16 -8.42 -0.32 -5.27
CA ASN A 16 -8.62 -1.37 -4.28
C ASN A 16 -8.38 -0.89 -2.83
N LEU A 17 -8.43 0.42 -2.58
CA LEU A 17 -8.31 0.99 -1.23
C LEU A 17 -9.61 0.85 -0.44
N LEU A 18 -9.47 0.49 0.83
CA LEU A 18 -10.60 0.24 1.74
C LEU A 18 -10.71 1.36 2.78
N THR A 19 -11.90 1.57 3.32
CA THR A 19 -12.09 2.48 4.46
C THR A 19 -11.71 1.84 5.79
N GLU A 20 -11.77 0.51 5.85
CA GLU A 20 -11.48 -0.31 7.02
C GLU A 20 -10.94 -1.67 6.58
N ALA A 21 -10.25 -2.36 7.48
CA ALA A 21 -9.77 -3.71 7.20
C ALA A 21 -10.93 -4.68 6.98
N ARG A 22 -10.78 -5.62 6.04
CA ARG A 22 -11.77 -6.69 5.84
C ARG A 22 -11.92 -7.49 7.13
N ASP A 23 -13.17 -7.69 7.55
CA ASP A 23 -13.52 -8.37 8.81
C ASP A 23 -12.87 -7.73 10.06
N GLY A 24 -12.50 -6.45 9.99
CA GLY A 24 -11.79 -5.75 11.06
C GLY A 24 -10.35 -6.25 11.29
N LYS A 25 -9.80 -7.07 10.40
CA LYS A 25 -8.52 -7.74 10.58
C LYS A 25 -7.53 -7.34 9.48
N ALA A 26 -6.67 -6.37 9.79
CA ALA A 26 -5.59 -5.99 8.89
C ALA A 26 -4.49 -7.07 8.84
N ASP A 27 -3.79 -7.10 7.72
CA ASP A 27 -2.55 -7.85 7.56
C ASP A 27 -1.40 -7.12 8.24
N ASP A 28 -0.38 -7.90 8.64
CA ASP A 28 0.82 -7.36 9.26
C ASP A 28 1.78 -6.86 8.17
N LEU A 29 1.50 -5.68 7.61
CA LEU A 29 2.24 -5.12 6.46
C LEU A 29 3.74 -4.99 6.76
N LYS A 30 4.13 -4.89 8.04
CA LYS A 30 5.52 -4.92 8.51
C LYS A 30 6.29 -6.19 8.15
N LYS A 31 5.62 -7.26 7.71
CA LYS A 31 6.28 -8.45 7.16
C LYS A 31 7.04 -8.15 5.87
N ILE A 32 6.61 -7.14 5.12
CA ILE A 32 7.32 -6.66 3.93
C ILE A 32 8.57 -5.92 4.38
N SER A 33 9.72 -6.32 3.84
CA SER A 33 10.99 -5.66 4.10
C SER A 33 10.93 -4.20 3.66
N GLY A 34 11.31 -3.28 4.54
CA GLY A 34 11.21 -1.84 4.29
C GLY A 34 9.88 -1.20 4.73
N VAL A 35 8.84 -1.99 5.03
CA VAL A 35 7.63 -1.50 5.71
C VAL A 35 7.89 -1.47 7.22
N GLY A 36 8.15 -0.27 7.75
CA GLY A 36 8.19 -0.04 9.19
C GLY A 36 6.82 0.25 9.80
N PRO A 37 6.68 0.25 11.14
CA PRO A 37 5.42 0.57 11.83
C PRO A 37 4.86 1.95 11.45
N LYS A 38 5.74 2.90 11.14
CA LYS A 38 5.33 4.23 10.66
C LYS A 38 4.73 4.18 9.25
N LEU A 39 5.30 3.37 8.35
CA LEU A 39 4.77 3.21 6.99
C LEU A 39 3.45 2.44 7.01
N GLU A 40 3.37 1.37 7.80
CA GLU A 40 2.12 0.64 8.03
C GLU A 40 1.00 1.58 8.51
N GLY A 41 1.28 2.47 9.46
CA GLY A 41 0.29 3.47 9.90
C GLY A 41 -0.18 4.40 8.76
N THR A 42 0.74 4.86 7.91
CA THR A 42 0.40 5.66 6.73
C THR A 42 -0.42 4.86 5.71
N LEU A 43 -0.04 3.61 5.44
CA LEU A 43 -0.73 2.70 4.52
C LEU A 43 -2.16 2.44 4.97
N ASN A 44 -2.35 2.07 6.25
CA ASN A 44 -3.66 1.88 6.86
C ASN A 44 -4.51 3.16 6.78
N SER A 45 -3.90 4.33 7.03
CA SER A 45 -4.61 5.62 6.91
C SER A 45 -5.03 5.95 5.47
N ASN A 46 -4.31 5.42 4.48
CA ASN A 46 -4.65 5.54 3.06
C ASN A 46 -5.61 4.45 2.57
N GLY A 47 -5.97 3.49 3.42
CA GLY A 47 -6.90 2.41 3.10
C GLY A 47 -6.24 1.11 2.65
N VAL A 48 -4.95 0.94 2.91
CA VAL A 48 -4.18 -0.28 2.62
C VAL A 48 -4.03 -1.05 3.91
N PHE A 49 -4.77 -2.16 4.01
CA PHE A 49 -4.77 -3.03 5.17
C PHE A 49 -4.27 -4.44 4.84
N HIS A 50 -4.22 -4.83 3.57
CA HIS A 50 -3.92 -6.20 3.16
C HIS A 50 -2.79 -6.28 2.13
N PHE A 51 -2.09 -7.42 2.12
CA PHE A 51 -1.01 -7.69 1.17
C PHE A 51 -1.53 -7.76 -0.27
N ASP A 52 -2.73 -8.31 -0.50
CA ASP A 52 -3.32 -8.37 -1.84
C ASP A 52 -3.50 -6.99 -2.47
N GLN A 53 -3.73 -5.97 -1.63
CA GLN A 53 -3.89 -4.62 -2.13
C GLN A 53 -2.60 -4.08 -2.73
N ILE A 54 -1.47 -4.33 -2.04
CA ILE A 54 -0.12 -3.94 -2.48
C ILE A 54 0.31 -4.77 -3.69
N ALA A 55 0.02 -6.07 -3.70
CA ALA A 55 0.35 -6.98 -4.78
C ALA A 55 -0.36 -6.63 -6.10
N ALA A 56 -1.53 -5.99 -6.02
CA ALA A 56 -2.31 -5.57 -7.18
C ALA A 56 -1.91 -4.19 -7.74
N TRP A 57 -0.93 -3.50 -7.15
CA TRP A 57 -0.46 -2.21 -7.67
C TRP A 57 0.30 -2.39 -8.98
N GLY A 58 0.03 -1.50 -9.93
CA GLY A 58 0.86 -1.28 -11.11
C GLY A 58 1.86 -0.14 -10.88
N LYS A 59 2.60 0.20 -11.93
CA LYS A 59 3.62 1.27 -11.88
C LYS A 59 3.02 2.62 -11.49
N ASP A 60 1.82 2.93 -11.97
CA ASP A 60 1.15 4.20 -11.68
C ASP A 60 0.65 4.24 -10.23
N GLU A 61 0.12 3.14 -9.70
CA GLU A 61 -0.28 3.01 -8.30
C GLU A 61 0.90 3.09 -7.34
N ILE A 62 2.01 2.45 -7.71
CA ILE A 62 3.26 2.54 -6.94
C ILE A 62 3.70 4.00 -6.88
N ALA A 63 3.77 4.70 -8.02
CA ALA A 63 4.20 6.09 -8.05
C ALA A 63 3.30 6.99 -7.20
N TYR A 64 1.97 6.77 -7.25
CA TYR A 64 1.01 7.48 -6.40
C TYR A 64 1.29 7.24 -4.92
N MET A 65 1.41 5.97 -4.52
CA MET A 65 1.66 5.58 -3.13
C MET A 65 3.01 6.07 -2.64
N ASP A 66 4.04 5.97 -3.46
CA ASP A 66 5.39 6.44 -3.20
C ASP A 66 5.43 7.95 -2.99
N GLY A 67 4.58 8.70 -3.69
CA GLY A 67 4.33 10.13 -3.45
C GLY A 67 3.71 10.45 -2.09
N GLN A 68 2.95 9.51 -1.50
CA GLN A 68 2.37 9.65 -0.15
C GLN A 68 3.35 9.24 0.96
N LEU A 69 4.41 8.51 0.62
CA LEU A 69 5.42 8.09 1.58
C LEU A 69 6.43 9.22 1.83
N SER A 70 6.96 9.29 3.05
CA SER A 70 8.04 10.23 3.37
C SER A 70 9.33 9.96 2.61
N PHE A 71 9.46 8.78 1.98
CA PHE A 71 10.64 8.35 1.26
C PHE A 71 10.23 7.68 -0.03
N LYS A 72 10.55 8.35 -1.14
CA LYS A 72 10.29 7.87 -2.48
C LYS A 72 11.25 6.74 -2.89
N GLY A 73 10.80 5.86 -3.77
CA GLY A 73 11.48 4.72 -4.35
C GLY A 73 11.55 3.46 -3.49
N ARG A 74 10.93 3.42 -2.30
CA ARG A 74 11.05 2.24 -1.42
C ARG A 74 10.23 1.05 -1.89
N ILE A 75 9.04 1.31 -2.43
CA ILE A 75 8.10 0.26 -2.84
C ILE A 75 8.75 -0.64 -3.90
N GLU A 76 9.42 -0.03 -4.89
CA GLU A 76 10.13 -0.76 -5.95
C GLU A 76 11.49 -1.29 -5.46
N ARG A 77 12.29 -0.47 -4.77
CA ARG A 77 13.64 -0.86 -4.32
C ARG A 77 13.61 -2.05 -3.37
N ASP A 78 12.64 -2.08 -2.46
CA ASP A 78 12.52 -3.13 -1.45
C ASP A 78 11.62 -4.29 -1.93
N GLY A 79 11.13 -4.24 -3.18
CA GLY A 79 10.39 -5.34 -3.82
C GLY A 79 9.05 -5.64 -3.16
N TRP A 80 8.30 -4.61 -2.77
CA TRP A 80 7.07 -4.78 -2.00
C TRP A 80 6.03 -5.63 -2.71
N LEU A 81 5.88 -5.48 -4.03
CA LEU A 81 4.87 -6.20 -4.80
C LEU A 81 5.07 -7.71 -4.73
N GLU A 82 6.30 -8.18 -4.97
CA GLU A 82 6.63 -9.60 -4.95
C GLU A 82 6.48 -10.20 -3.55
N GLN A 83 6.91 -9.47 -2.52
CA GLN A 83 6.75 -9.88 -1.13
C GLN A 83 5.29 -9.90 -0.69
N ALA A 84 4.53 -8.87 -1.07
CA ALA A 84 3.10 -8.80 -0.80
C ALA A 84 2.34 -9.92 -1.50
N ALA A 85 2.65 -10.21 -2.77
CA ALA A 85 2.05 -11.34 -3.49
C ALA A 85 2.35 -12.67 -2.78
N LYS A 86 3.60 -12.86 -2.32
CA LYS A 86 3.98 -14.04 -1.53
C LYS A 86 3.19 -14.13 -0.23
N PHE A 87 3.12 -13.05 0.56
CA PHE A 87 2.40 -13.06 1.84
C PHE A 87 0.89 -13.14 1.68
N ALA A 88 0.34 -12.61 0.60
CA ALA A 88 -1.06 -12.77 0.24
C ALA A 88 -1.38 -14.24 -0.07
N ALA A 89 -0.52 -14.92 -0.83
CA ALA A 89 -0.65 -16.35 -1.11
C ALA A 89 -0.41 -17.24 0.13
N GLU A 90 0.47 -16.85 1.04
CA GLU A 90 0.71 -17.56 2.31
C GLU A 90 -0.37 -17.29 3.37
N LYS A 91 -1.31 -16.37 3.13
CA LYS A 91 -2.39 -16.02 4.06
C LYS A 91 -3.68 -16.85 3.91
N GLU A 92 -3.69 -17.83 3.00
CA GLU A 92 -4.70 -18.92 2.97
C GLU A 92 -4.33 -20.07 3.92
#